data_AF-A0A662JFV1-F1
#
_entry.id   AF-A0A662JFV1-F1
#
_cell.length_a   1.000
_cell.length_b   1.000
_cell.length_c   1.000
_cell.angle_alpha   90.00
_cell.angle_beta   90.00
_cell.angle_gamma   90.00
#
_symmetry.space_group_name_H-M   'P 1'
#
loop_
_entity.id
_entity.type
_entity.pdbx_description
1 polymer ?
#
loop_
_entity_poly.entity_id
_entity_poly.type
_entity_poly.pdbx_seq_one_letter_code
_entity_poly.pdbx_strand_id
1 'polypeptide(L)'
;MDPKLELARLILKEALEEGEDLTFSELLEVLSERFKRALRGAERYLAELSSLGDLPPRVAIWRLMNDERWRTAFEEASKQIVEEMLSA
;
A
#
# COMPACT_ATOMS: atom_id res chain seq x y z
N MET A 1 5.42 15.62 0.40
CA MET A 1 5.14 14.26 -0.09
C MET A 1 3.76 13.91 0.44
N ASP A 2 2.84 13.47 -0.42
CA ASP A 2 1.50 13.08 0.02
C ASP A 2 1.59 11.75 0.79
N PRO A 3 1.25 11.72 2.11
CA PRO A 3 1.35 10.49 2.91
C PRO A 3 0.46 9.36 2.38
N LYS A 4 -0.62 9.68 1.66
CA LYS A 4 -1.53 8.70 1.07
C LYS A 4 -0.90 8.00 -0.13
N LEU A 5 -0.28 8.78 -1.01
CA LEU A 5 0.48 8.28 -2.15
C LEU A 5 1.68 7.43 -1.70
N GLU A 6 2.44 7.91 -0.70
CA GLU A 6 3.59 7.18 -0.19
C GLU A 6 3.17 5.85 0.44
N LEU A 7 2.07 5.82 1.21
CA LEU A 7 1.52 4.58 1.74
C LEU A 7 1.07 3.63 0.62
N ALA A 8 0.38 4.12 -0.41
CA ALA A 8 -0.03 3.30 -1.55
C ALA A 8 1.19 2.68 -2.28
N ARG A 9 2.27 3.46 -2.46
CA ARG A 9 3.52 2.98 -3.05
C ARG A 9 4.18 1.90 -2.21
N LEU A 10 4.27 2.09 -0.90
CA LEU A 10 4.84 1.10 0.02
C LEU A 10 4.01 -0.19 0.04
N ILE A 11 2.68 -0.09 0.02
CA ILE A 11 1.78 -1.25 -0.09
C ILE A 11 2.04 -2.06 -1.35
N LEU A 12 2.10 -1.39 -2.51
CA LEU A 12 2.36 -2.09 -3.77
C LEU A 12 3.73 -2.75 -3.80
N LYS A 13 4.76 -2.08 -3.25
CA LYS A 13 6.12 -2.61 -3.19
C LYS A 13 6.22 -3.84 -2.29
N GLU A 14 5.69 -3.76 -1.06
CA GLU A 14 5.75 -4.89 -0.13
C GLU A 14 4.92 -6.07 -0.66
N ALA A 15 3.77 -5.81 -1.29
CA ALA A 15 2.95 -6.85 -1.90
C ALA A 15 3.65 -7.56 -3.08
N LEU A 16 4.56 -6.88 -3.79
CA LEU A 16 5.40 -7.49 -4.82
C LEU A 16 6.53 -8.33 -4.21
N GLU A 17 7.08 -7.92 -3.08
CA GLU A 17 8.19 -8.62 -2.39
C GLU A 17 7.71 -9.87 -1.62
N GLU A 18 6.62 -9.76 -0.85
CA GLU A 18 6.14 -10.80 0.08
C GLU A 18 5.16 -11.79 -0.56
N GLY A 19 4.56 -11.47 -1.71
CA GLY A 19 3.63 -12.37 -2.42
C GLY A 19 2.26 -12.53 -1.75
N GLU A 20 1.61 -13.69 -1.93
CA GLU A 20 0.25 -13.97 -1.42
C GLU A 20 0.22 -14.66 -0.04
N ASP A 21 1.37 -14.91 0.57
CA ASP A 21 1.49 -15.73 1.78
C ASP A 21 1.05 -14.99 3.06
N LEU A 22 0.93 -13.67 2.99
CA LEU A 22 0.48 -12.81 4.09
C LEU A 22 -0.95 -12.33 3.89
N THR A 23 -1.63 -12.06 4.99
CA THR A 23 -2.84 -11.22 5.03
C THR A 23 -2.49 -9.76 4.83
N PHE A 24 -3.47 -8.95 4.43
CA PHE A 24 -3.25 -7.52 4.26
C PHE A 24 -2.93 -6.83 5.59
N SER A 25 -3.48 -7.31 6.72
CA SER A 25 -3.11 -6.80 8.06
C SER A 25 -1.64 -7.04 8.39
N GLU A 26 -1.12 -8.24 8.11
CA GLU A 26 0.30 -8.56 8.36
C GLU A 26 1.21 -7.69 7.48
N LEU A 27 0.83 -7.47 6.22
CA LEU A 27 1.55 -6.55 5.33
C LEU A 27 1.57 -5.11 5.90
N LEU A 28 0.42 -4.60 6.38
CA LEU A 28 0.35 -3.26 6.97
C LEU A 28 1.18 -3.15 8.25
N GLU A 29 1.25 -4.21 9.05
CA GLU A 29 2.08 -4.28 10.25
C GLU A 29 3.58 -4.19 9.89
N VAL A 30 4.03 -5.00 8.92
CA VAL A 30 5.40 -4.95 8.39
C VAL A 30 5.74 -3.54 7.92
N LEU A 31 4.84 -2.90 7.17
CA LEU A 31 5.03 -1.52 6.71
C LEU A 31 5.15 -0.53 7.86
N SER A 32 4.29 -0.66 8.86
CA SER A 32 4.26 0.24 10.02
C SER A 32 5.55 0.19 10.83
N GLU A 33 6.18 -0.98 10.93
CA GLU A 33 7.44 -1.16 11.65
C GLU A 33 8.65 -0.80 10.78
N ARG A 34 8.71 -1.28 9.54
CA ARG A 34 9.85 -1.10 8.62
C ARG A 34 9.96 0.35 8.12
N PHE A 35 8.82 1.01 7.90
CA PHE A 35 8.75 2.35 7.31
C PHE A 35 8.14 3.41 8.22
N LYS A 36 8.18 3.19 9.55
CA LYS A 36 7.63 4.09 10.58
C LYS A 36 7.94 5.58 10.38
N ARG A 37 9.14 5.91 9.91
CA ARG A 37 9.55 7.31 9.65
C ARG A 37 8.89 7.87 8.38
N ALA A 38 8.76 7.06 7.33
CA ALA A 38 8.15 7.47 6.06
C ALA A 38 6.62 7.59 6.19
N LEU A 39 6.02 6.79 7.07
CA LEU A 39 4.58 6.79 7.34
C LEU A 39 4.12 7.84 8.36
N ARG A 40 4.98 8.76 8.81
CA ARG A 40 4.55 9.86 9.67
C ARG A 40 3.49 10.70 8.95
N GLY A 41 2.31 10.82 9.55
CA GLY A 41 1.16 11.50 8.95
C GLY A 41 0.23 10.59 8.12
N ALA A 42 0.56 9.31 7.99
CA ALA A 42 -0.28 8.30 7.35
C ALA A 42 -1.06 7.44 8.35
N GLU A 43 -0.92 7.68 9.66
CA GLU A 43 -1.52 6.86 10.73
C GLU A 43 -3.04 6.78 10.60
N ARG A 44 -3.69 7.89 10.20
CA ARG A 44 -5.13 7.93 9.95
C ARG A 44 -5.55 6.98 8.82
N TYR A 45 -4.71 6.83 7.80
CA TYR A 45 -5.01 6.01 6.65
C TYR A 45 -4.80 4.52 6.94
N LEU A 46 -3.78 4.18 7.75
CA LEU A 46 -3.60 2.80 8.22
C LEU A 46 -4.85 2.29 8.97
N ALA A 47 -5.47 3.15 9.78
CA ALA A 47 -6.74 2.82 10.44
C ALA A 47 -7.91 2.65 9.45
N GLU A 48 -7.98 3.42 8.37
CA GLU A 48 -9.01 3.22 7.32
C GLU A 48 -8.85 1.86 6.62
N LEU A 49 -7.60 1.42 6.44
CA LEU A 49 -7.26 0.19 5.73
C LEU A 49 -7.46 -1.09 6.56
N SER A 50 -7.58 -0.99 7.89
CA SER A 50 -7.69 -2.16 8.78
C SER A 50 -8.93 -3.03 8.48
N SER A 51 -9.99 -2.43 7.93
CA SER A 51 -11.20 -3.13 7.49
C SER A 51 -10.99 -4.14 6.36
N LEU A 52 -9.84 -4.07 5.68
CA LEU A 52 -9.42 -4.98 4.62
C LEU A 52 -8.43 -6.05 5.12
N GLY A 53 -8.09 -6.07 6.42
CA GLY A 53 -6.99 -6.84 6.99
C GLY A 53 -7.00 -8.33 6.65
N ASP A 54 -8.15 -8.99 6.77
CA ASP A 54 -8.30 -10.44 6.54
C ASP A 54 -8.20 -10.84 5.05
N LEU A 55 -8.18 -9.87 4.14
CA LEU A 55 -8.08 -10.14 2.71
C LEU A 55 -6.63 -10.44 2.31
N PRO A 56 -6.40 -11.26 1.29
CA PRO A 56 -5.10 -11.31 0.63
C PRO A 56 -4.72 -9.92 0.07
N PRO A 57 -3.44 -9.52 0.09
CA PRO A 57 -2.96 -8.24 -0.40
C PRO A 57 -3.48 -7.86 -1.78
N ARG A 58 -3.46 -8.80 -2.75
CA ARG A 58 -4.00 -8.56 -4.10
C ARG A 58 -5.47 -8.12 -4.10
N VAL A 59 -6.28 -8.70 -3.22
CA VAL A 59 -7.72 -8.44 -3.15
C VAL A 59 -7.96 -7.10 -2.47
N ALA A 60 -7.21 -6.80 -1.41
CA ALA A 60 -7.24 -5.49 -0.76
C ALA A 60 -6.82 -4.37 -1.72
N ILE A 61 -5.70 -4.55 -2.44
CA ILE A 61 -5.20 -3.61 -3.45
C ILE A 61 -6.25 -3.41 -4.55
N TRP A 62 -6.82 -4.49 -5.09
CA TRP A 62 -7.89 -4.37 -6.08
C TRP A 62 -9.09 -3.57 -5.57
N ARG A 63 -9.51 -3.76 -4.31
CA ARG A 63 -10.57 -2.94 -3.71
C ARG A 63 -10.18 -1.47 -3.60
N LEU A 64 -8.93 -1.18 -3.21
CA LEU A 64 -8.44 0.19 -3.05
C LEU A 64 -8.29 0.92 -4.39
N MET A 65 -7.93 0.22 -5.46
CA MET A 65 -7.94 0.78 -6.82
C MET A 65 -9.36 1.12 -7.30
N ASN A 66 -10.37 0.43 -6.78
CA ASN A 66 -11.77 0.67 -7.16
C ASN A 66 -12.49 1.66 -6.21
N ASP A 67 -11.98 1.91 -5.01
CA ASP A 67 -12.50 2.92 -4.08
C ASP A 67 -12.11 4.34 -4.54
N GLU A 68 -13.10 5.22 -4.74
CA GLU A 68 -12.89 6.60 -5.19
C GLU A 68 -11.97 7.41 -4.28
N ARG A 69 -11.90 7.08 -2.99
CA ARG A 69 -11.01 7.74 -2.03
C ARG A 69 -9.56 7.37 -2.29
N TRP A 70 -9.28 6.19 -2.82
CA TRP A 70 -7.94 5.60 -2.88
C TRP A 70 -7.40 5.43 -4.31
N ARG A 71 -8.28 5.35 -5.30
CA ARG A 71 -7.97 5.11 -6.71
C ARG A 71 -6.80 5.95 -7.22
N THR A 72 -6.88 7.28 -7.08
CA THR A 72 -5.84 8.19 -7.60
C THR A 72 -4.47 7.91 -6.99
N ALA A 73 -4.41 7.67 -5.67
CA ALA A 73 -3.14 7.38 -5.00
C ALA A 73 -2.53 6.06 -5.50
N PHE A 74 -3.35 5.01 -5.69
CA PHE A 74 -2.88 3.74 -6.21
C PHE A 74 -2.50 3.78 -7.70
N GLU A 75 -3.22 4.56 -8.52
CA GLU A 75 -2.87 4.77 -9.93
C GLU A 75 -1.52 5.49 -10.07
N GLU A 76 -1.29 6.55 -9.30
CA GLU A 76 -0.01 7.28 -9.31
C GLU A 76 1.12 6.41 -8.76
N ALA A 77 0.90 5.70 -7.65
CA ALA A 77 1.89 4.78 -7.09
C ALA A 77 2.26 3.66 -8.07
N SER A 78 1.27 3.11 -8.79
CA SER A 78 1.53 2.08 -9.79
C SER A 78 2.42 2.58 -10.93
N LYS A 79 2.19 3.82 -11.41
CA LYS A 79 3.05 4.44 -12.43
C LYS A 79 4.48 4.58 -11.93
N GLN A 80 4.67 5.06 -10.71
CA GLN A 80 6.01 5.20 -10.11
C GLN A 80 6.73 3.87 -9.99
N ILE A 81 6.05 2.81 -9.53
CA ILE A 81 6.66 1.48 -9.44
C ILE A 81 7.04 0.94 -10.83
N VAL A 82 6.16 1.09 -11.82
CA VAL A 82 6.48 0.64 -13.19
C VAL A 82 7.67 1.40 -13.76
N GLU A 83 7.74 2.72 -13.56
CA GLU A 83 8.89 3.53 -13.98
C GLU A 83 10.18 3.10 -13.27
N GLU A 84 10.13 2.83 -11.96
CA GLU A 84 11.26 2.30 -11.18
C GLU A 84 11.72 0.95 -11.72
N MET A 85 10.80 0.03 -12.03
CA MET A 85 11.12 -1.30 -12.56
C MET A 85 11.70 -1.27 -13.98
N LEU A 86 11.26 -0.34 -14.82
CA LEU A 86 11.76 -0.19 -16.20
C LEU A 86 13.08 0.58 -16.30
N SER A 87 13.44 1.32 -15.24
CA SER A 87 14.67 2.11 -15.16
C SER A 87 15.81 1.40 -14.40
N ALA A 88 15.53 0.21 -13.85
CA ALA A 88 16.48 -0.65 -13.15
C ALA A 88 17.20 -1.61 -14.09
#